data_AF-A0A3C0SRM6-F1
#
_entry.id   AF-A0A3C0SRM6-F1
#
_cell.length_a   1.000
_cell.length_b   1.000
_cell.length_c   1.000
_cell.angle_alpha   90.00
_cell.angle_beta   90.00
_cell.angle_gamma   90.00
#
_symmetry.space_group_name_H-M   'P 1'
#
loop_
_entity.id
_entity.type
_entity.pdbx_description
1 polymer ?
#
loop_
_entity_poly.entity_id
_entity_poly.type
_entity_poly.pdbx_seq_one_letter_code
_entity_poly.pdbx_strand_id
1 'polypeptide(L)'
;MDYIFILVNLTLILSIVFFMVVIKNRNKRRAYIEINDNSFLTEDKERLGDAIDNIARDHREIERRSSNDLISNLDKYYNNILKCYDLFKVDESGEYGKIKGAQWILDNIYVVEKEYKFIKKHLSNKYLRSLPVLKSGNLKGYPRIYAISREILGFYRDKLSRENINKFLDSYQDTTILTMGELWALPVMLKIAYIEVIGRSSTFIVNKVNDRYRGEELADRIIKYYNEDNMMGAMDFISENNIRFTEYFADALMRVLRDNGVNYEELNLWIEDKLSENEISLDKIIIDSNKFDGIYSKAISSSVSGLRNLDNINWEEVFSNNSEVEEILS
;
A
#
# COMPACT_ATOMS: atom_id res chain seq x y z
N MET A 1 18.36 -1.32 49.80
CA MET A 1 17.15 -1.90 49.17
C MET A 1 16.46 -0.88 48.27
N ASP A 2 16.34 0.38 48.71
CA ASP A 2 15.63 1.43 47.95
C ASP A 2 16.27 1.79 46.59
N TYR A 3 17.60 1.80 46.50
CA TYR A 3 18.30 2.06 45.23
C TYR A 3 18.04 1.00 44.16
N ILE A 4 17.89 -0.27 44.54
CA ILE A 4 17.60 -1.37 43.61
C ILE A 4 16.16 -1.22 43.08
N PHE A 5 15.22 -0.86 43.96
CA PHE A 5 13.83 -0.62 43.58
C PHE A 5 13.69 0.56 42.61
N ILE A 6 14.42 1.66 42.86
CA ILE A 6 14.45 2.83 41.96
C ILE A 6 15.03 2.46 40.59
N LEU A 7 16.13 1.70 40.56
CA LEU A 7 16.79 1.30 39.32
C LEU A 7 15.87 0.42 38.45
N VAL A 8 15.19 -0.56 39.06
CA VAL A 8 14.25 -1.46 38.36
C VAL A 8 13.08 -0.67 37.76
N ASN A 9 12.48 0.25 38.52
CA ASN A 9 11.39 1.09 38.01
C ASN A 9 11.83 1.99 36.85
N LEU A 10 13.04 2.57 36.92
CA LEU A 10 13.59 3.40 35.85
C LEU A 10 13.77 2.59 34.55
N THR A 11 14.30 1.36 34.65
CA THR A 11 14.47 0.49 33.48
C THR A 11 13.12 0.04 32.88
N LEU A 12 12.10 -0.18 33.71
CA LEU A 12 10.75 -0.53 33.24
C LEU A 12 10.12 0.63 32.47
N ILE A 13 10.22 1.86 32.98
CA ILE A 13 9.72 3.06 32.32
C ILE A 13 10.43 3.28 30.99
N LEU A 14 11.76 3.18 30.96
CA LEU A 14 12.54 3.30 29.72
C LEU A 14 12.19 2.22 28.71
N SER A 15 11.93 0.98 29.14
CA SER A 15 11.49 -0.10 28.26
C SER A 15 10.09 0.16 27.69
N ILE A 16 9.15 0.70 28.48
CA ILE A 16 7.80 1.05 28.01
C ILE A 16 7.86 2.21 27.02
N VAL A 17 8.67 3.24 27.31
CA VAL A 17 8.89 4.38 26.41
C VAL A 17 9.55 3.91 25.12
N PHE A 18 10.58 3.06 25.20
CA PHE A 18 11.22 2.47 24.02
C PHE A 18 10.23 1.62 23.23
N PHE A 19 9.41 0.81 23.89
CA PHE A 19 8.38 0.00 23.23
C PHE A 19 7.28 0.86 22.59
N MET A 20 6.86 1.96 23.24
CA MET A 20 5.95 2.95 22.67
C MET A 20 6.57 3.69 21.49
N VAL A 21 7.84 4.07 21.55
CA VAL A 21 8.58 4.69 20.44
C VAL A 21 8.74 3.71 19.29
N VAL A 22 9.03 2.43 19.56
CA VAL A 22 9.11 1.37 18.55
C VAL A 22 7.73 1.09 17.94
N ILE A 23 6.64 1.09 18.72
CA ILE A 23 5.26 0.96 18.21
C ILE A 23 4.85 2.20 17.43
N LYS A 24 5.15 3.41 17.90
CA LYS A 24 4.89 4.68 17.22
C LYS A 24 5.68 4.76 15.91
N ASN A 25 6.95 4.36 15.91
CA ASN A 25 7.79 4.27 14.71
C ASN A 25 7.36 3.13 13.79
N ARG A 26 6.87 2.00 14.32
CA ARG A 26 6.25 0.93 13.50
C ARG A 26 4.93 1.39 12.89
N ASN A 27 4.14 2.20 13.58
CA ASN A 27 2.89 2.76 13.08
C ASN A 27 3.12 3.93 12.10
N LYS A 28 4.18 4.75 12.29
CA LYS A 28 4.65 5.74 11.30
C LYS A 28 5.19 5.05 10.04
N ARG A 29 5.97 3.97 10.18
CA ARG A 29 6.43 3.15 9.04
C ARG A 29 5.31 2.37 8.36
N ARG A 30 4.17 2.14 9.01
CA ARG A 30 2.99 1.47 8.42
C ARG A 30 2.17 2.32 7.46
N ALA A 31 2.47 3.62 7.31
CA ALA A 31 1.71 4.52 6.44
C ALA A 31 2.31 4.74 5.05
N TYR A 32 3.50 4.20 4.77
CA TYR A 32 3.97 4.02 3.40
C TYR A 32 3.74 2.57 3.02
N ILE A 33 2.74 2.37 2.17
CA ILE A 33 2.66 1.13 1.43
C ILE A 33 3.85 1.19 0.46
N GLU A 34 4.93 0.48 0.76
CA GLU A 34 5.95 0.21 -0.25
C GLU A 34 5.26 -0.59 -1.36
N ILE A 35 4.81 0.13 -2.38
CA ILE A 35 4.60 -0.44 -3.69
C ILE A 35 6.01 -0.82 -4.13
N ASN A 36 6.36 -2.09 -3.92
CA ASN A 36 7.63 -2.63 -4.36
C ASN A 36 7.73 -2.32 -5.87
N ASP A 37 8.70 -1.49 -6.24
CA ASP A 37 8.93 -1.05 -7.61
C ASP A 37 10.41 -1.30 -7.92
N ASN A 38 10.66 -2.51 -8.38
CA ASN A 38 11.96 -3.01 -8.79
C ASN A 38 12.14 -2.86 -10.31
N SER A 39 11.31 -2.05 -10.98
CA SER A 39 11.37 -1.86 -12.43
C SER A 39 12.72 -1.34 -12.92
N PHE A 40 13.43 -0.57 -12.09
CA PHE A 40 14.78 -0.08 -12.39
C PHE A 40 15.81 -1.22 -12.56
N LEU A 41 15.61 -2.38 -11.92
CA LEU A 41 16.49 -3.52 -12.08
C LEU A 41 16.31 -4.20 -13.44
N THR A 42 15.19 -3.99 -14.13
CA THR A 42 14.92 -4.66 -15.42
C THR A 42 15.86 -4.24 -16.55
N GLU A 43 16.55 -3.11 -16.39
CA GLU A 43 17.52 -2.58 -17.35
C GLU A 43 18.89 -3.27 -17.27
N ASP A 44 19.22 -3.86 -16.11
CA ASP A 44 20.48 -4.57 -15.86
C ASP A 44 20.21 -6.07 -15.69
N LYS A 45 20.56 -6.86 -16.71
CA LYS A 45 20.27 -8.30 -16.74
C LYS A 45 20.92 -9.06 -15.59
N GLU A 46 22.13 -8.69 -15.19
CA GLU A 46 22.88 -9.39 -14.15
C GLU A 46 22.23 -9.13 -12.78
N ARG A 47 21.99 -7.85 -12.46
CA ARG A 47 21.33 -7.47 -11.19
C ARG A 47 19.91 -8.01 -11.09
N LEU A 48 19.18 -8.06 -12.20
CA LEU A 48 17.85 -8.68 -12.26
C LEU A 48 17.93 -10.18 -11.96
N GLY A 49 18.88 -10.89 -12.58
CA GLY A 49 19.12 -12.31 -12.32
C GLY A 49 19.41 -12.56 -10.85
N ASP A 50 20.39 -11.85 -10.28
CA ASP A 50 20.76 -11.97 -8.86
C ASP A 50 19.58 -11.68 -7.91
N ALA A 51 18.75 -10.68 -8.24
CA ALA A 51 17.58 -10.35 -7.43
C ALA A 51 16.54 -11.48 -7.47
N ILE A 52 16.24 -12.02 -8.65
CA ILE A 52 15.32 -13.15 -8.82
C ILE A 52 15.86 -14.39 -8.12
N ASP A 53 17.16 -14.65 -8.20
CA ASP A 53 17.82 -15.77 -7.56
C ASP A 53 17.70 -15.72 -6.03
N ASN A 54 17.91 -14.54 -5.43
CA ASN A 54 17.70 -14.34 -4.00
C ASN A 54 16.25 -14.57 -3.58
N ILE A 55 15.29 -14.06 -4.36
CA ILE A 55 13.86 -14.31 -4.14
C ILE A 55 13.57 -15.81 -4.18
N ALA A 56 14.10 -16.52 -5.18
CA ALA A 56 13.91 -17.96 -5.33
C ALA A 56 14.49 -18.77 -4.16
N ARG A 57 15.63 -18.34 -3.59
CA ARG A 57 16.22 -18.94 -2.38
C ARG A 57 15.32 -18.73 -1.17
N ASP A 58 14.82 -17.51 -0.97
CA ASP A 58 13.92 -17.17 0.14
C ASP A 58 12.59 -17.95 0.05
N HIS A 59 12.12 -18.21 -1.16
CA HIS A 59 10.88 -18.93 -1.42
C HIS A 59 11.02 -20.47 -1.42
N ARG A 60 12.22 -21.01 -1.20
CA ARG A 60 12.47 -22.46 -1.24
C ARG A 60 11.76 -23.21 -0.12
N GLU A 61 11.68 -22.62 1.07
CA GLU A 61 11.09 -23.27 2.23
C GLU A 61 9.56 -23.22 2.19
N ILE A 62 8.94 -24.38 1.93
CA ILE A 62 7.49 -24.51 1.81
C ILE A 62 6.84 -25.40 2.89
N GLU A 63 5.61 -25.06 3.26
CA GLU A 63 4.69 -25.87 4.08
C GLU A 63 3.42 -26.23 3.31
N ARG A 64 2.67 -27.22 3.83
CA ARG A 64 1.49 -27.79 3.14
C ARG A 64 0.17 -27.11 3.50
N ARG A 65 0.13 -26.24 4.50
CA ARG A 65 -1.12 -25.63 4.97
C ARG A 65 -1.00 -24.13 4.97
N SER A 66 -1.89 -23.47 4.23
CA SER A 66 -2.04 -22.01 4.29
C SER A 66 -2.60 -21.63 5.66
N SER A 67 -1.91 -20.73 6.35
CA SER A 67 -2.42 -20.07 7.55
C SER A 67 -3.03 -18.70 7.26
N ASN A 68 -2.86 -18.18 6.04
CA ASN A 68 -3.44 -16.89 5.63
C ASN A 68 -4.68 -17.05 4.76
N ASP A 69 -5.61 -16.11 4.94
CA ASP A 69 -6.83 -16.02 4.16
C ASP A 69 -6.65 -15.02 3.00
N LEU A 70 -6.14 -15.54 1.87
CA LEU A 70 -5.97 -14.75 0.65
C LEU A 70 -7.30 -14.19 0.14
N ILE A 71 -8.41 -14.91 0.34
CA ILE A 71 -9.74 -14.49 -0.10
C ILE A 71 -10.26 -13.35 0.77
N SER A 72 -10.11 -13.43 2.10
CA SER A 72 -10.47 -12.32 2.99
C SER A 72 -9.64 -11.06 2.70
N ASN A 73 -8.35 -11.21 2.41
CA ASN A 73 -7.52 -10.07 2.00
C ASN A 73 -7.96 -9.49 0.65
N LEU A 74 -8.31 -10.31 -0.33
CA LEU A 74 -8.89 -9.85 -1.59
C LEU A 74 -10.17 -9.04 -1.35
N ASP A 75 -11.07 -9.52 -0.50
CA ASP A 75 -12.31 -8.82 -0.14
C ASP A 75 -12.00 -7.48 0.53
N LYS A 76 -10.99 -7.43 1.42
CA LYS A 76 -10.51 -6.18 2.03
C LYS A 76 -9.98 -5.20 0.99
N TYR A 77 -9.15 -5.66 0.05
CA TYR A 77 -8.61 -4.79 -1.00
C TYR A 77 -9.73 -4.25 -1.89
N TYR A 78 -10.65 -5.11 -2.32
CA TYR A 78 -11.81 -4.69 -3.12
C TYR A 78 -12.69 -3.67 -2.37
N ASN A 79 -12.96 -3.89 -1.09
CA ASN A 79 -13.70 -2.93 -0.27
C ASN A 79 -12.98 -1.58 -0.14
N ASN A 80 -11.65 -1.55 -0.08
CA ASN A 80 -10.89 -0.30 -0.06
C ASN A 80 -11.02 0.45 -1.40
N ILE A 81 -11.10 -0.27 -2.52
CA ILE A 81 -11.34 0.32 -3.85
C ILE A 81 -12.74 0.91 -3.90
N LEU A 82 -13.75 0.20 -3.40
CA LEU A 82 -15.14 0.69 -3.34
C LEU A 82 -15.27 1.95 -2.48
N LYS A 83 -14.66 1.97 -1.29
CA LYS A 83 -14.64 3.18 -0.44
C LYS A 83 -14.04 4.38 -1.16
N CYS A 84 -12.97 4.16 -1.92
CA CYS A 84 -12.37 5.21 -2.73
C CYS A 84 -13.33 5.65 -3.84
N TYR A 85 -13.91 4.72 -4.58
CA TYR A 85 -14.92 5.02 -5.60
C TYR A 85 -16.09 5.86 -5.04
N ASP A 86 -16.67 5.43 -3.92
CA ASP A 86 -17.82 6.11 -3.30
C ASP A 86 -17.47 7.52 -2.82
N LEU A 87 -16.28 7.70 -2.21
CA LEU A 87 -15.81 9.01 -1.76
C LEU A 87 -15.70 10.00 -2.92
N PHE A 88 -15.05 9.61 -4.02
CA PHE A 88 -14.79 10.50 -5.15
C PHE A 88 -15.98 10.65 -6.11
N LYS A 89 -16.93 9.72 -6.08
CA LYS A 89 -18.19 9.87 -6.80
C LYS A 89 -19.03 11.01 -6.24
N VAL A 90 -18.99 11.23 -4.92
CA VAL A 90 -19.68 12.35 -4.28
C VAL A 90 -18.97 13.68 -4.57
N ASP A 91 -17.64 13.69 -4.63
CA ASP A 91 -16.82 14.89 -4.88
C ASP A 91 -16.33 15.02 -6.34
N GLU A 92 -17.03 14.45 -7.32
CA GLU A 92 -16.54 14.33 -8.70
C GLU A 92 -16.20 15.70 -9.34
N SER A 93 -16.97 16.75 -8.99
CA SER A 93 -16.73 18.13 -9.46
C SER A 93 -15.94 19.01 -8.49
N GLY A 94 -15.55 18.47 -7.33
CA GLY A 94 -14.87 19.21 -6.27
C GLY A 94 -13.35 19.28 -6.42
N GLU A 95 -12.69 19.78 -5.38
CA GLU A 95 -11.22 19.89 -5.34
C GLU A 95 -10.56 18.50 -5.30
N TYR A 96 -11.18 17.53 -4.61
CA TYR A 96 -10.61 16.19 -4.43
C TYR A 96 -10.93 15.25 -5.59
N GLY A 97 -12.04 15.46 -6.31
CA GLY A 97 -12.35 14.76 -7.57
C GLY A 97 -11.25 14.83 -8.63
N LYS A 98 -10.37 15.84 -8.57
CA LYS A 98 -9.26 16.04 -9.53
C LYS A 98 -8.01 15.18 -9.25
N ILE A 99 -8.01 14.38 -8.18
CA ILE A 99 -6.89 13.48 -7.89
C ILE A 99 -6.83 12.39 -8.99
N LYS A 100 -5.76 12.39 -9.80
CA LYS A 100 -5.63 11.50 -10.97
C LYS A 100 -5.86 10.02 -10.66
N GLY A 101 -5.33 9.52 -9.54
CA GLY A 101 -5.51 8.13 -9.11
C GLY A 101 -6.96 7.79 -8.79
N ALA A 102 -7.74 8.75 -8.27
CA ALA A 102 -9.16 8.58 -8.02
C ALA A 102 -9.96 8.52 -9.33
N GLN A 103 -9.64 9.39 -10.30
CA GLN A 103 -10.29 9.36 -11.62
C GLN A 103 -10.10 8.00 -12.31
N TRP A 104 -8.89 7.43 -12.24
CA TRP A 104 -8.65 6.07 -12.76
C TRP A 104 -9.56 5.02 -12.09
N ILE A 105 -9.85 5.13 -10.79
CA ILE A 105 -10.78 4.22 -10.12
C ILE A 105 -12.21 4.45 -10.61
N LEU A 106 -12.66 5.71 -10.68
CA LEU A 106 -14.01 6.07 -11.17
C LEU A 106 -14.27 5.50 -12.57
N ASP A 107 -13.33 5.73 -13.50
CA ASP A 107 -13.47 5.35 -14.90
C ASP A 107 -13.36 3.84 -15.13
N ASN A 108 -12.74 3.09 -14.20
CA ASN A 108 -12.34 1.70 -14.44
C ASN A 108 -12.84 0.71 -13.37
N ILE A 109 -13.74 1.12 -12.48
CA ILE A 109 -14.26 0.25 -11.41
C ILE A 109 -14.85 -1.05 -11.95
N TYR A 110 -15.48 -1.01 -13.13
CA TYR A 110 -16.06 -2.19 -13.78
C TYR A 110 -15.01 -3.26 -14.14
N VAL A 111 -13.77 -2.86 -14.44
CA VAL A 111 -12.67 -3.80 -14.72
C VAL A 111 -12.32 -4.55 -13.45
N VAL A 112 -12.11 -3.83 -12.36
CA VAL A 112 -11.78 -4.41 -11.05
C VAL A 112 -12.92 -5.32 -10.58
N GLU A 113 -14.17 -4.89 -10.71
CA GLU A 113 -15.34 -5.68 -10.30
C GLU A 113 -15.48 -6.97 -11.11
N LYS A 114 -15.28 -6.92 -12.44
CA LYS A 114 -15.26 -8.10 -13.31
C LYS A 114 -14.23 -9.11 -12.83
N GLU A 115 -12.99 -8.67 -12.62
CA GLU A 115 -11.89 -9.56 -12.22
C GLU A 115 -12.06 -10.09 -10.80
N TYR A 116 -12.54 -9.27 -9.86
CA TYR A 116 -12.89 -9.70 -8.51
C TYR A 116 -13.94 -10.82 -8.54
N LYS A 117 -15.05 -10.63 -9.28
CA LYS A 117 -16.10 -11.66 -9.41
C LYS A 117 -15.58 -12.93 -10.08
N PHE A 118 -14.72 -12.80 -11.09
CA PHE A 118 -14.06 -13.93 -11.73
C PHE A 118 -13.22 -14.73 -10.72
N ILE A 119 -12.36 -14.06 -9.94
CA ILE A 119 -11.54 -14.73 -8.92
C ILE A 119 -12.43 -15.45 -7.90
N LYS A 120 -13.47 -14.78 -7.37
CA LYS A 120 -14.38 -15.38 -6.38
C LYS A 120 -15.11 -16.61 -6.91
N LYS A 121 -15.43 -16.64 -8.20
CA LYS A 121 -16.11 -17.77 -8.85
C LYS A 121 -15.17 -18.95 -9.12
N HIS A 122 -13.94 -18.68 -9.52
CA HIS A 122 -13.03 -19.71 -10.05
C HIS A 122 -11.96 -20.17 -9.05
N LEU A 123 -11.64 -19.38 -8.02
CA LEU A 123 -10.65 -19.73 -7.01
C LEU A 123 -11.30 -20.43 -5.82
N SER A 124 -11.25 -21.76 -5.82
CA SER A 124 -11.77 -22.55 -4.69
C SER A 124 -10.79 -22.61 -3.51
N ASN A 125 -11.31 -22.62 -2.28
CA ASN A 125 -10.51 -22.86 -1.07
C ASN A 125 -9.76 -24.20 -1.11
N LYS A 126 -10.32 -25.21 -1.80
CA LYS A 126 -9.69 -26.51 -1.97
C LYS A 126 -8.40 -26.37 -2.81
N TYR A 127 -8.48 -25.64 -3.93
CA TYR A 127 -7.34 -25.41 -4.80
C TYR A 127 -6.25 -24.58 -4.10
N LEU A 128 -6.63 -23.52 -3.38
CA LEU A 128 -5.68 -22.74 -2.58
C LEU A 128 -4.93 -23.58 -1.55
N ARG A 129 -5.61 -24.53 -0.89
CA ARG A 129 -5.01 -25.43 0.09
C ARG A 129 -4.07 -26.47 -0.52
N SER A 130 -4.14 -26.73 -1.82
CA SER A 130 -3.21 -27.64 -2.50
C SER A 130 -1.91 -26.98 -2.96
N LEU A 131 -1.83 -25.63 -2.96
CA LEU A 131 -0.64 -24.92 -3.40
C LEU A 131 0.46 -24.92 -2.31
N PRO A 132 1.74 -24.98 -2.69
CA PRO A 132 2.86 -24.75 -1.78
C PRO A 132 2.77 -23.39 -1.09
N VAL A 133 3.07 -23.35 0.21
CA VAL A 133 2.93 -22.15 1.05
C VAL A 133 4.28 -21.76 1.63
N LEU A 134 4.61 -20.46 1.65
CA LEU A 134 5.88 -19.98 2.22
C LEU A 134 5.96 -20.20 3.73
N LYS A 135 7.09 -20.71 4.23
CA LYS A 135 7.35 -20.92 5.67
C LYS A 135 7.90 -19.71 6.42
N SER A 136 8.47 -18.75 5.71
CA SER A 136 9.22 -17.63 6.29
C SER A 136 8.99 -16.34 5.48
N GLY A 137 9.59 -15.23 5.95
CA GLY A 137 9.48 -13.92 5.31
C GLY A 137 8.14 -13.20 5.53
N ASN A 138 7.99 -12.05 4.88
CA ASN A 138 6.83 -11.16 5.02
C ASN A 138 5.52 -11.78 4.50
N LEU A 139 5.62 -12.78 3.64
CA LEU A 139 4.51 -13.54 3.07
C LEU A 139 4.40 -14.96 3.62
N LYS A 140 5.01 -15.24 4.78
CA LYS A 140 4.82 -16.50 5.50
C LYS A 140 3.34 -16.85 5.60
N GLY A 141 2.98 -18.07 5.24
CA GLY A 141 1.63 -18.60 5.30
C GLY A 141 0.77 -18.29 4.06
N TYR A 142 1.28 -17.57 3.06
CA TYR A 142 0.64 -17.36 1.76
C TYR A 142 1.12 -18.39 0.71
N PRO A 143 0.31 -18.70 -0.32
CA PRO A 143 0.76 -19.47 -1.48
C PRO A 143 2.02 -18.86 -2.08
N ARG A 144 3.05 -19.67 -2.32
CA ARG A 144 4.32 -19.22 -2.91
C ARG A 144 4.10 -18.54 -4.25
N ILE A 145 3.22 -19.07 -5.09
CA ILE A 145 2.87 -18.47 -6.37
C ILE A 145 2.25 -17.07 -6.26
N TYR A 146 1.57 -16.75 -5.15
CA TYR A 146 1.09 -15.39 -4.90
C TYR A 146 2.25 -14.44 -4.57
N ALA A 147 3.23 -14.90 -3.80
CA ALA A 147 4.46 -14.14 -3.57
C ALA A 147 5.22 -13.88 -4.86
N ILE A 148 5.39 -14.91 -5.70
CA ILE A 148 6.00 -14.79 -7.03
C ILE A 148 5.24 -13.77 -7.89
N SER A 149 3.90 -13.80 -7.88
CA SER A 149 3.08 -12.83 -8.60
C SER A 149 3.34 -11.40 -8.14
N ARG A 150 3.50 -11.16 -6.83
CA ARG A 150 3.85 -9.85 -6.30
C ARG A 150 5.23 -9.39 -6.76
N GLU A 151 6.21 -10.29 -6.79
CA GLU A 151 7.56 -9.98 -7.28
C GLU A 151 7.58 -9.68 -8.78
N ILE A 152 6.88 -10.48 -9.61
CA ILE A 152 6.72 -10.20 -11.05
C ILE A 152 6.15 -8.80 -11.27
N LEU A 153 5.13 -8.39 -10.52
CA LEU A 153 4.60 -7.03 -10.60
C LEU A 153 5.59 -5.99 -10.06
N GLY A 154 6.42 -6.34 -9.08
CA GLY A 154 7.52 -5.49 -8.62
C GLY A 154 8.45 -5.08 -9.77
N PHE A 155 8.81 -6.02 -10.65
CA PHE A 155 9.69 -5.77 -11.79
C PHE A 155 8.95 -5.25 -13.03
N TYR A 156 7.77 -5.79 -13.34
CA TYR A 156 7.15 -5.68 -14.67
C TYR A 156 5.71 -5.15 -14.67
N ARG A 157 5.22 -4.52 -13.59
CA ARG A 157 3.81 -4.08 -13.48
C ARG A 157 3.30 -3.26 -14.68
N ASP A 158 4.12 -2.38 -15.25
CA ASP A 158 3.76 -1.53 -16.39
C ASP A 158 4.08 -2.14 -17.77
N LYS A 159 4.83 -3.25 -17.79
CA LYS A 159 5.33 -3.91 -19.01
C LYS A 159 5.05 -5.41 -19.00
N LEU A 160 4.01 -5.85 -18.30
CA LEU A 160 3.72 -7.28 -18.15
C LEU A 160 3.39 -7.88 -19.52
N SER A 161 4.19 -8.84 -19.95
CA SER A 161 4.07 -9.56 -21.20
C SER A 161 4.41 -11.03 -20.98
N ARG A 162 4.01 -11.89 -21.92
CA ARG A 162 4.40 -13.32 -21.92
C ARG A 162 5.92 -13.49 -21.81
N GLU A 163 6.68 -12.71 -22.59
CA GLU A 163 8.14 -12.75 -22.60
C GLU A 163 8.75 -12.39 -21.25
N ASN A 164 8.27 -11.32 -20.61
CA ASN A 164 8.76 -10.90 -19.29
C ASN A 164 8.38 -11.90 -18.18
N ILE A 165 7.22 -12.54 -18.29
CA ILE A 165 6.80 -13.61 -17.37
C ILE A 165 7.73 -14.81 -17.52
N ASN A 166 7.94 -15.31 -18.75
CA ASN A 166 8.83 -16.44 -19.01
C ASN A 166 10.25 -16.13 -18.51
N LYS A 167 10.82 -14.98 -18.88
CA LYS A 167 12.15 -14.56 -18.42
C LYS A 167 12.28 -14.56 -16.88
N PHE A 168 11.25 -14.11 -16.17
CA PHE A 168 11.25 -14.16 -14.71
C PHE A 168 11.22 -15.59 -14.20
N LEU A 169 10.30 -16.42 -14.73
CA LEU A 169 10.10 -17.79 -14.30
C LEU A 169 11.30 -18.68 -14.61
N ASP A 170 11.92 -18.53 -15.77
CA ASP A 170 13.16 -19.23 -16.16
C ASP A 170 14.25 -18.99 -15.11
N SER A 171 14.58 -17.71 -14.86
CA SER A 171 15.61 -17.34 -13.86
C SER A 171 15.22 -17.74 -12.43
N TYR A 172 13.93 -17.77 -12.10
CA TYR A 172 13.47 -18.20 -10.79
C TYR A 172 13.63 -19.73 -10.61
N GLN A 173 13.33 -20.51 -11.65
CA GLN A 173 13.34 -21.96 -11.61
C GLN A 173 14.75 -22.56 -11.66
N ASP A 174 15.76 -21.81 -12.11
CA ASP A 174 17.19 -22.17 -11.92
C ASP A 174 17.53 -22.51 -10.46
N THR A 175 16.85 -21.86 -9.52
CA THR A 175 17.07 -22.02 -8.08
C THR A 175 15.97 -22.83 -7.38
N THR A 176 14.71 -22.68 -7.80
CA THR A 176 13.54 -23.30 -7.13
C THR A 176 12.44 -23.66 -8.13
N ILE A 177 12.25 -24.97 -8.34
CA ILE A 177 11.26 -25.53 -9.26
C ILE A 177 9.81 -25.26 -8.79
N LEU A 178 8.95 -24.90 -9.74
CA LEU A 178 7.51 -24.70 -9.52
C LEU A 178 6.72 -25.95 -9.89
N THR A 179 5.66 -26.19 -9.14
CA THR A 179 4.71 -27.26 -9.47
C THR A 179 3.78 -26.82 -10.61
N MET A 180 3.23 -27.79 -11.36
CA MET A 180 2.20 -27.49 -12.37
C MET A 180 1.02 -26.71 -11.78
N GLY A 181 0.59 -27.04 -10.55
CA GLY A 181 -0.48 -26.33 -9.86
C GLY A 181 -0.14 -24.86 -9.57
N GLU A 182 1.13 -24.55 -9.31
CA GLU A 182 1.57 -23.16 -9.18
C GLU A 182 1.54 -22.44 -10.53
N LEU A 183 2.07 -23.04 -11.60
CA LEU A 183 2.04 -22.42 -12.93
C LEU A 183 0.59 -22.15 -13.40
N TRP A 184 -0.33 -23.10 -13.20
CA TRP A 184 -1.75 -22.92 -13.51
C TRP A 184 -2.46 -21.90 -12.60
N ALA A 185 -1.95 -21.67 -11.39
CA ALA A 185 -2.48 -20.65 -10.48
C ALA A 185 -2.00 -19.23 -10.81
N LEU A 186 -0.87 -19.09 -11.52
CA LEU A 186 -0.22 -17.81 -11.82
C LEU A 186 -1.18 -16.73 -12.37
N PRO A 187 -2.06 -17.00 -13.35
CA PRO A 187 -2.93 -15.96 -13.92
C PRO A 187 -3.85 -15.34 -12.86
N VAL A 188 -4.48 -16.18 -12.04
CA VAL A 188 -5.38 -15.74 -10.98
C VAL A 188 -4.61 -15.01 -9.88
N MET A 189 -3.40 -15.45 -9.56
CA MET A 189 -2.56 -14.83 -8.54
C MET A 189 -2.05 -13.45 -8.97
N LEU A 190 -1.75 -13.25 -10.26
CA LEU A 190 -1.45 -11.94 -10.83
C LEU A 190 -2.67 -11.01 -10.75
N LYS A 191 -3.88 -11.51 -11.04
CA LYS A 191 -5.11 -10.72 -10.86
C LYS A 191 -5.28 -10.26 -9.41
N ILE A 192 -5.07 -11.15 -8.44
CA ILE A 192 -5.12 -10.80 -7.01
C ILE A 192 -4.04 -9.77 -6.64
N ALA A 193 -2.81 -9.93 -7.12
CA ALA A 193 -1.71 -9.01 -6.84
C ALA A 193 -1.96 -7.61 -7.42
N TYR A 194 -2.55 -7.50 -8.62
CA TYR A 194 -2.98 -6.21 -9.14
C TYR A 194 -4.10 -5.57 -8.31
N ILE A 195 -5.13 -6.33 -7.92
CA ILE A 195 -6.21 -5.82 -7.05
C ILE A 195 -5.65 -5.37 -5.69
N GLU A 196 -4.67 -6.09 -5.14
CA GLU A 196 -3.94 -5.67 -3.94
C GLU A 196 -3.27 -4.31 -4.13
N VAL A 197 -2.52 -4.11 -5.23
CA VAL A 197 -1.85 -2.83 -5.52
C VAL A 197 -2.86 -1.69 -5.62
N ILE A 198 -3.97 -1.91 -6.34
CA ILE A 198 -5.04 -0.91 -6.48
C ILE A 198 -5.65 -0.62 -5.11
N GLY A 199 -6.12 -1.63 -4.36
CA GLY A 199 -6.81 -1.42 -3.08
C GLY A 199 -5.92 -0.84 -1.98
N ARG A 200 -4.63 -1.16 -2.01
CA ARG A 200 -3.63 -0.49 -1.16
C ARG A 200 -3.48 0.98 -1.54
N SER A 201 -3.31 1.28 -2.82
CA SER A 201 -3.22 2.66 -3.31
C SER A 201 -4.48 3.47 -3.01
N SER A 202 -5.67 2.87 -3.17
CA SER A 202 -6.96 3.45 -2.79
C SER A 202 -7.01 3.86 -1.31
N THR A 203 -6.47 3.02 -0.42
CA THR A 203 -6.43 3.32 1.02
C THR A 203 -5.62 4.58 1.30
N PHE A 204 -4.48 4.73 0.62
CA PHE A 204 -3.62 5.90 0.77
C PHE A 204 -4.34 7.18 0.31
N ILE A 205 -4.95 7.14 -0.88
CA ILE A 205 -5.68 8.28 -1.43
C ILE A 205 -6.84 8.69 -0.51
N VAL A 206 -7.63 7.72 -0.03
CA VAL A 206 -8.74 8.00 0.91
C VAL A 206 -8.25 8.61 2.22
N ASN A 207 -7.19 8.04 2.81
CA ASN A 207 -6.62 8.58 4.05
C ASN A 207 -6.11 10.01 3.87
N LYS A 208 -5.45 10.29 2.74
CA LYS A 208 -4.98 11.63 2.39
C LYS A 208 -6.13 12.63 2.31
N VAL A 209 -7.22 12.30 1.60
CA VAL A 209 -8.39 13.18 1.49
C VAL A 209 -9.05 13.39 2.84
N ASN A 210 -9.24 12.33 3.64
CA ASN A 210 -9.81 12.45 4.97
C ASN A 210 -8.94 13.33 5.89
N ASP A 211 -7.61 13.21 5.81
CA ASP A 211 -6.70 14.06 6.58
C ASP A 211 -6.78 15.53 6.17
N ARG A 212 -6.90 15.82 4.86
CA ARG A 212 -7.12 17.18 4.37
C ARG A 212 -8.45 17.75 4.86
N TYR A 213 -9.55 17.02 4.69
CA TYR A 213 -10.87 17.44 5.17
C TYR A 213 -10.85 17.76 6.67
N ARG A 214 -10.20 16.91 7.49
CA ARG A 214 -10.02 17.16 8.92
C ARG A 214 -9.24 18.45 9.20
N GLY A 215 -8.22 18.76 8.40
CA GLY A 215 -7.42 19.98 8.52
C GLY A 215 -8.24 21.22 8.19
N GLU A 216 -9.01 21.17 7.11
CA GLU A 216 -9.92 22.24 6.68
C GLU A 216 -11.02 22.48 7.73
N GLU A 217 -11.65 21.41 8.24
CA GLU A 217 -12.69 21.52 9.27
C GLU A 217 -12.16 22.18 10.55
N LEU A 218 -10.94 21.85 10.97
CA LEU A 218 -10.31 22.52 12.12
C LEU A 218 -10.02 23.99 11.81
N ALA A 219 -9.51 24.29 10.61
CA ALA A 219 -9.23 25.66 10.20
C ALA A 219 -10.50 26.52 10.19
N ASP A 220 -11.60 26.00 9.65
CA ASP A 220 -12.90 26.69 9.62
C ASP A 220 -13.40 27.01 11.03
N ARG A 221 -13.23 26.07 11.98
CA ARG A 221 -13.56 26.30 13.39
C ARG A 221 -12.70 27.40 14.01
N ILE A 222 -11.39 27.37 13.76
CA ILE A 222 -10.47 28.40 14.25
C ILE A 222 -10.81 29.76 13.66
N ILE A 223 -11.10 29.84 12.36
CA ILE A 223 -11.50 31.08 11.67
C ILE A 223 -12.77 31.63 12.29
N LYS A 224 -13.74 30.78 12.65
CA LYS A 224 -14.94 31.21 13.36
C LYS A 224 -14.60 31.90 14.70
N TYR A 225 -13.76 31.27 15.53
CA TYR A 225 -13.32 31.87 16.79
C TYR A 225 -12.52 33.17 16.57
N TYR A 226 -11.67 33.21 15.55
CA TYR A 226 -10.90 34.39 15.19
C TYR A 226 -11.80 35.57 14.80
N ASN A 227 -12.83 35.34 13.98
CA ASN A 227 -13.80 36.36 13.59
C ASN A 227 -14.69 36.84 14.74
N GLU A 228 -14.80 36.05 15.82
CA GLU A 228 -15.53 36.39 17.04
C GLU A 228 -14.63 37.01 18.12
N ASP A 229 -13.36 37.33 17.80
CA ASP A 229 -12.33 37.80 18.74
C ASP A 229 -12.14 36.87 19.96
N ASN A 230 -12.39 35.56 19.81
CA ASN A 230 -12.38 34.55 20.87
C ASN A 230 -11.33 33.45 20.63
N MET A 231 -10.07 33.86 20.40
CA MET A 231 -8.98 32.91 20.19
C MET A 231 -8.66 32.05 21.42
N MET A 232 -8.97 32.51 22.62
CA MET A 232 -8.84 31.71 23.84
C MET A 232 -9.74 30.46 23.78
N GLY A 233 -11.00 30.61 23.33
CA GLY A 233 -11.89 29.47 23.11
C GLY A 233 -11.41 28.52 22.01
N ALA A 234 -10.71 29.02 20.98
CA ALA A 234 -10.05 28.17 20.00
C ALA A 234 -8.93 27.33 20.63
N MET A 235 -8.10 27.94 21.48
CA MET A 235 -6.99 27.26 22.15
C MET A 235 -7.50 26.22 23.16
N ASP A 236 -8.56 26.52 23.90
CA ASP A 236 -9.23 25.56 24.80
C ASP A 236 -9.72 24.34 24.01
N PHE A 237 -10.48 24.59 22.93
CA PHE A 237 -10.97 23.52 22.03
C PHE A 237 -9.83 22.65 21.49
N ILE A 238 -8.74 23.26 21.02
CA ILE A 238 -7.58 22.55 20.49
C ILE A 238 -6.90 21.71 21.58
N SER A 239 -6.77 22.25 22.80
CA SER A 239 -6.09 21.58 23.92
C SER A 239 -6.88 20.39 24.46
N GLU A 240 -8.22 20.46 24.44
CA GLU A 240 -9.11 19.41 24.91
C GLU A 240 -9.23 18.23 23.93
N ASN A 241 -8.88 18.46 22.65
CA ASN A 241 -9.00 17.46 21.60
C ASN A 241 -7.64 16.88 21.22
N ASN A 242 -7.51 15.54 21.29
CA ASN A 242 -6.30 14.84 20.86
C ASN A 242 -6.21 14.77 19.33
N ILE A 243 -5.82 15.89 18.71
CA ILE A 243 -5.75 16.05 17.26
C ILE A 243 -4.52 15.31 16.71
N ARG A 244 -4.77 14.29 15.89
CA ARG A 244 -3.71 13.60 15.16
C ARG A 244 -3.20 14.47 14.00
N PHE A 245 -1.98 14.97 14.14
CA PHE A 245 -1.25 15.71 13.10
C PHE A 245 -0.59 14.77 12.10
N THR A 246 -0.99 14.89 10.84
CA THR A 246 -0.33 14.24 9.69
C THR A 246 0.12 15.31 8.71
N GLU A 247 1.00 14.96 7.77
CA GLU A 247 1.52 15.89 6.76
C GLU A 247 0.39 16.57 5.97
N TYR A 248 -0.60 15.79 5.51
CA TYR A 248 -1.73 16.28 4.73
C TYR A 248 -2.73 17.10 5.55
N PHE A 249 -2.91 16.73 6.81
CA PHE A 249 -3.74 17.50 7.74
C PHE A 249 -3.12 18.88 8.00
N ALA A 250 -1.82 18.90 8.30
CA ALA A 250 -1.10 20.14 8.59
C ALA A 250 -1.06 21.07 7.38
N ASP A 251 -0.78 20.52 6.18
CA ASP A 251 -0.82 21.24 4.90
C ASP A 251 -2.14 21.99 4.72
N ALA A 252 -3.26 21.27 4.85
CA ALA A 252 -4.59 21.82 4.65
C ALA A 252 -4.94 22.87 5.72
N LEU A 253 -4.68 22.56 6.99
CA LEU A 253 -4.90 23.48 8.11
C LEU A 253 -4.15 24.80 7.90
N MET A 254 -2.84 24.75 7.68
CA MET A 254 -2.02 25.95 7.50
C MET A 254 -2.39 26.72 6.25
N ARG A 255 -2.70 26.03 5.14
CA ARG A 255 -3.17 26.65 3.90
C ARG A 255 -4.42 27.49 4.15
N VAL A 256 -5.46 26.90 4.73
CA VAL A 256 -6.74 27.58 4.98
C VAL A 256 -6.58 28.74 5.96
N LEU A 257 -5.82 28.56 7.05
CA LEU A 257 -5.56 29.63 8.02
C LEU A 257 -4.83 30.82 7.38
N ARG A 258 -3.79 30.55 6.59
CA ARG A 258 -3.00 31.58 5.90
C ARG A 258 -3.82 32.31 4.84
N ASP A 259 -4.60 31.57 4.04
CA ASP A 259 -5.42 32.14 2.97
C ASP A 259 -6.55 33.03 3.53
N ASN A 260 -6.95 32.82 4.79
CA ASN A 260 -7.91 33.67 5.52
C ASN A 260 -7.24 34.70 6.44
N GLY A 261 -5.91 34.84 6.42
CA GLY A 261 -5.20 35.86 7.18
C GLY A 261 -5.26 35.70 8.71
N VAL A 262 -5.50 34.49 9.22
CA VAL A 262 -5.46 34.22 10.66
C VAL A 262 -4.04 34.39 11.17
N ASN A 263 -3.83 35.30 12.12
CA ASN A 263 -2.53 35.53 12.73
C ASN A 263 -2.66 35.61 14.25
N TYR A 264 -2.27 34.54 14.94
CA TYR A 264 -2.28 34.45 16.40
C TYR A 264 -1.05 33.67 16.87
N GLU A 265 -0.21 34.31 17.70
CA GLU A 265 1.12 33.81 18.05
C GLU A 265 1.07 32.44 18.76
N GLU A 266 0.18 32.27 19.75
CA GLU A 266 0.07 31.00 20.48
C GLU A 266 -0.40 29.84 19.57
N LEU A 267 -1.27 30.13 18.60
CA LEU A 267 -1.71 29.14 17.61
C LEU A 267 -0.54 28.72 16.71
N ASN A 268 0.25 29.68 16.24
CA ASN A 268 1.43 29.41 15.41
C ASN A 268 2.45 28.55 16.17
N LEU A 269 2.72 28.89 17.43
CA LEU A 269 3.60 28.11 18.31
C LEU A 269 3.07 26.69 18.55
N TRP A 270 1.76 26.54 18.73
CA TRP A 270 1.14 25.22 18.88
C TRP A 270 1.27 24.38 17.59
N ILE A 271 1.09 24.97 16.42
CA ILE A 271 1.29 24.26 15.13
C ILE A 271 2.76 23.84 15.00
N GLU A 272 3.71 24.71 15.30
CA GLU A 272 5.16 24.41 15.25
C GLU A 272 5.56 23.28 16.20
N ASP A 273 5.03 23.28 17.42
CA ASP A 273 5.24 22.21 18.39
C ASP A 273 4.70 20.88 17.86
N LYS A 274 3.46 20.87 17.33
CA LYS A 274 2.86 19.65 16.77
C LYS A 274 3.61 19.13 15.55
N LEU A 275 4.11 20.00 14.67
CA LEU A 275 4.94 19.61 13.54
C LEU A 275 6.24 18.97 14.03
N SER A 276 6.89 19.56 15.03
CA SER A 276 8.14 19.09 15.62
C SER A 276 7.97 17.73 16.33
N GLU A 277 6.94 17.58 17.17
CA GLU A 277 6.58 16.32 17.84
C GLU A 277 6.32 15.16 16.85
N ASN A 278 5.85 15.50 15.65
CA ASN A 278 5.54 14.55 14.59
C ASN A 278 6.65 14.43 13.54
N GLU A 279 7.79 15.12 13.70
CA GLU A 279 8.92 15.14 12.76
C GLU A 279 8.49 15.55 11.33
N ILE A 280 7.46 16.39 11.22
CA ILE A 280 6.95 16.88 9.94
C ILE A 280 7.74 18.13 9.55
N SER A 281 8.38 18.08 8.38
CA SER A 281 9.11 19.23 7.82
C SER A 281 8.25 19.94 6.78
N LEU A 282 8.01 21.24 6.96
CA LEU A 282 7.20 22.07 6.06
C LEU A 282 7.63 21.99 4.58
N ASP A 283 8.94 21.98 4.33
CA ASP A 283 9.52 21.88 2.98
C ASP A 283 9.28 20.50 2.34
N LYS A 284 9.10 19.45 3.15
CA LYS A 284 8.80 18.10 2.66
C LYS A 284 7.33 17.93 2.27
N ILE A 285 6.40 18.56 2.98
CA ILE A 285 4.95 18.34 2.82
C ILE A 285 4.48 18.48 1.36
N ILE A 286 4.85 19.58 0.68
CA ILE A 286 4.36 19.88 -0.68
C ILE A 286 5.04 19.01 -1.73
N ILE A 287 6.36 18.83 -1.62
CA ILE A 287 7.16 18.02 -2.56
C ILE A 287 6.75 16.55 -2.45
N ASP A 288 6.60 16.04 -1.24
CA ASP A 288 6.21 14.66 -0.98
C ASP A 288 4.75 14.43 -1.38
N SER A 289 3.83 15.36 -1.11
CA SER A 289 2.42 15.25 -1.51
C SER A 289 2.23 15.05 -3.02
N ASN A 290 2.88 15.87 -3.85
CA ASN A 290 2.78 15.76 -5.31
C ASN A 290 3.46 14.49 -5.85
N LYS A 291 4.61 14.13 -5.26
CA LYS A 291 5.34 12.91 -5.62
C LYS A 291 4.52 11.66 -5.31
N PHE A 292 3.92 11.58 -4.13
CA PHE A 292 3.08 10.45 -3.72
C PHE A 292 1.83 10.33 -4.59
N ASP A 293 1.15 11.43 -4.91
CA ASP A 293 0.02 11.40 -5.84
C ASP A 293 0.42 10.81 -7.20
N GLY A 294 1.60 11.18 -7.72
CA GLY A 294 2.16 10.60 -8.93
C GLY A 294 2.40 9.09 -8.80
N ILE A 295 3.03 8.64 -7.72
CA ILE A 295 3.36 7.22 -7.48
C ILE A 295 2.08 6.37 -7.42
N TYR A 296 1.11 6.74 -6.57
CA TYR A 296 -0.11 5.95 -6.39
C TYR A 296 -1.03 6.03 -7.60
N SER A 297 -1.10 7.18 -8.28
CA SER A 297 -1.85 7.29 -9.54
C SER A 297 -1.24 6.39 -10.62
N LYS A 298 0.09 6.39 -10.77
CA LYS A 298 0.80 5.50 -11.72
C LYS A 298 0.59 4.03 -11.35
N ALA A 299 0.63 3.69 -10.07
CA ALA A 299 0.41 2.33 -9.61
C ALA A 299 -1.01 1.83 -9.93
N ILE A 300 -2.03 2.68 -9.69
CA ILE A 300 -3.42 2.36 -10.06
C ILE A 300 -3.55 2.21 -11.57
N SER A 301 -3.10 3.20 -12.34
CA SER A 301 -3.27 3.19 -13.80
C SER A 301 -2.55 2.00 -14.46
N SER A 302 -1.31 1.72 -14.06
CA SER A 302 -0.56 0.55 -14.54
C SER A 302 -1.22 -0.76 -14.13
N SER A 303 -1.74 -0.87 -12.91
CA SER A 303 -2.41 -2.09 -12.46
C SER A 303 -3.72 -2.35 -13.19
N VAL A 304 -4.51 -1.30 -13.46
CA VAL A 304 -5.75 -1.41 -14.24
C VAL A 304 -5.44 -1.84 -15.67
N SER A 305 -4.44 -1.24 -16.31
CA SER A 305 -3.98 -1.64 -17.66
C SER A 305 -3.45 -3.08 -17.67
N GLY A 306 -2.68 -3.45 -16.65
CA GLY A 306 -2.18 -4.82 -16.46
C GLY A 306 -3.29 -5.84 -16.31
N LEU A 307 -4.32 -5.56 -15.49
CA LEU A 307 -5.50 -6.41 -15.35
C LEU A 307 -6.20 -6.67 -16.69
N ARG A 308 -6.39 -5.61 -17.50
CA ARG A 308 -6.95 -5.75 -18.85
C ARG A 308 -6.09 -6.62 -19.76
N ASN A 309 -4.77 -6.51 -19.64
CA ASN A 309 -3.84 -7.23 -20.49
C ASN A 309 -3.72 -8.72 -20.14
N LEU A 310 -3.97 -9.12 -18.89
CA LEU A 310 -3.84 -10.52 -18.47
C LEU A 310 -4.71 -11.48 -19.29
N ASP A 311 -5.88 -11.04 -19.75
CA ASP A 311 -6.77 -11.86 -20.58
C ASP A 311 -6.22 -12.08 -22.01
N ASN A 312 -5.23 -11.27 -22.45
CA ASN A 312 -4.59 -11.38 -23.76
C ASN A 312 -3.33 -12.26 -23.75
N ILE A 313 -2.87 -12.71 -22.58
CA ILE A 313 -1.69 -13.56 -22.46
C ILE A 313 -2.08 -15.01 -22.76
N ASN A 314 -1.33 -15.67 -23.65
CA ASN A 314 -1.48 -17.09 -23.90
C ASN A 314 -0.89 -17.90 -22.72
N TRP A 315 -1.73 -18.24 -21.76
CA TRP A 315 -1.30 -18.96 -20.54
C TRP A 315 -0.93 -20.42 -20.79
N GLU A 316 -1.46 -21.05 -21.84
CA GLU A 316 -1.05 -22.40 -22.24
C GLU A 316 0.42 -22.39 -22.67
N GLU A 317 0.82 -21.36 -23.42
CA GLU A 317 2.21 -21.20 -23.84
C GLU A 317 3.14 -20.84 -22.68
N VAL A 318 2.69 -20.01 -21.72
CA VAL A 318 3.44 -19.77 -20.48
C VAL A 318 3.63 -21.08 -19.71
N PHE A 319 2.59 -21.91 -19.61
CA PHE A 319 2.67 -23.19 -18.93
C PHE A 319 3.65 -24.14 -19.61
N SER A 320 3.53 -24.36 -20.92
CA SER A 320 4.39 -25.31 -21.65
C SER A 320 5.87 -24.90 -21.61
N ASN A 321 6.20 -23.60 -21.71
CA ASN A 321 7.58 -23.14 -21.67
C ASN A 321 8.25 -23.30 -20.30
N ASN A 322 7.47 -23.29 -19.21
CA ASN A 322 8.00 -23.26 -17.84
C ASN A 322 7.76 -24.57 -17.08
N SER A 323 7.14 -25.56 -17.71
CA SER A 323 6.88 -26.87 -17.11
C SER A 323 8.00 -27.84 -17.50
N GLU A 324 8.90 -28.14 -16.57
CA GLU A 324 9.97 -29.13 -16.76
C GLU A 324 9.43 -30.51 -17.20
N VAL A 325 8.19 -30.84 -16.83
CA VAL A 325 7.55 -32.10 -17.22
C VAL A 325 7.15 -32.11 -18.70
N GLU A 326 6.77 -30.97 -19.28
CA GLU A 326 6.50 -30.86 -20.71
C GLU A 326 7.80 -30.88 -21.53
N GLU A 327 8.88 -30.30 -21.00
CA GLU A 327 10.22 -30.37 -21.62
C GLU A 327 10.74 -31.82 -21.74
N ILE A 328 10.42 -32.68 -20.77
CA ILE A 328 10.78 -34.11 -20.80
C ILE A 328 9.86 -34.92 -21.74
N LEU A 329 8.64 -34.46 -22.01
CA LEU A 329 7.62 -35.19 -22.80
C LEU A 329 7.53 -34.75 -24.28
N SER A 330 8.19 -33.65 -24.64
CA SER A 330 8.31 -33.10 -26.01
C SER A 330 9.56 -33.63 -26.70
#